data_AF-A0A453LH25-F1
#
_entry.id   AF-A0A453LH25-F1
#
_cell.length_a   1.000
_cell.length_b   1.000
_cell.length_c   1.000
_cell.angle_alpha   90.00
_cell.angle_beta   90.00
_cell.angle_gamma   90.00
#
_symmetry.space_group_name_H-M   'P 1'
#
loop_
_entity.id
_entity.type
_entity.pdbx_description
1 polymer ?
#
loop_
_entity_poly.entity_id
_entity_poly.type
_entity_poly.pdbx_seq_one_letter_code
_entity_poly.pdbx_strand_id
1 'polypeptide(L)'
;EPAMAAAPATTAVVVPRMKLGSQGLEVSALGLGCMGMSAYYGPPKPEPDMVALIHHAVAAGVTLLDTSDIYGPHTNELLLGKALQGGVRGKVQLATKFGILAGADGARADLPRFQAENLEKNTMVFERVSTMAARKGCTASQLALAWVHHQGNDVCPIPGTTKVDNFNQNVAALSVKLAPEEMAELESYASADVAGDRYHDFLNTWQDSETPPMSSWKAE
;
A
#
# COMPACT_ATOMS: atom_id res chain seq x y z
N GLU A 1 5.55 24.93 35.50
CA GLU A 1 5.38 23.87 34.48
C GLU A 1 5.29 22.52 35.17
N PRO A 2 4.24 21.72 34.94
CA PRO A 2 4.30 20.32 35.31
C PRO A 2 5.04 19.56 34.20
N ALA A 3 6.05 18.79 34.60
CA ALA A 3 6.83 17.93 33.72
C ALA A 3 5.93 16.88 33.06
N MET A 4 5.95 16.83 31.72
CA MET A 4 5.35 15.74 30.95
C MET A 4 6.10 14.44 31.25
N ALA A 5 5.37 13.43 31.74
CA ALA A 5 5.89 12.09 31.91
C ALA A 5 6.35 11.52 30.56
N ALA A 6 7.56 10.97 30.52
CA ALA A 6 8.09 10.31 29.33
C ALA A 6 7.25 9.08 28.99
N ALA A 7 6.81 8.98 27.73
CA ALA A 7 6.10 7.82 27.21
C ALA A 7 6.99 6.56 27.32
N PRO A 8 6.42 5.38 27.65
CA PRO A 8 7.19 4.15 27.76
C PRO A 8 7.81 3.79 26.41
N ALA A 9 9.05 3.31 26.43
CA ALA A 9 9.75 2.83 25.24
C ALA A 9 8.97 1.68 24.60
N THR A 10 8.36 1.95 23.44
CA THR A 10 7.69 0.95 22.61
C THR A 10 8.72 -0.09 22.17
N THR A 11 8.54 -1.34 22.59
CA THR A 11 9.24 -2.49 22.01
C THR A 11 9.01 -2.45 20.50
N ALA A 12 10.09 -2.30 19.72
CA ALA A 12 10.01 -2.23 18.26
C ALA A 12 9.34 -3.50 17.73
N VAL A 13 8.21 -3.33 17.04
CA VAL A 13 7.52 -4.43 16.35
C VAL A 13 8.43 -4.88 15.21
N VAL A 14 8.98 -6.09 15.31
CA VAL A 14 9.70 -6.72 14.20
C VAL A 14 8.67 -7.27 13.22
N VAL A 15 8.79 -6.91 11.95
CA VAL A 15 7.86 -7.37 10.91
C VAL A 15 7.99 -8.89 10.75
N PRO A 16 6.89 -9.67 10.93
CA PRO A 16 6.95 -11.12 10.84
C PRO A 16 7.17 -11.57 9.40
N ARG A 17 7.58 -12.83 9.22
CA ARG A 17 7.78 -13.44 7.90
C ARG A 17 6.60 -14.33 7.52
N MET A 18 6.36 -14.46 6.22
CA MET A 18 5.31 -15.28 5.65
C MET A 18 5.76 -15.92 4.34
N LYS A 19 5.15 -17.05 3.98
CA LYS A 19 5.28 -17.63 2.65
C LYS A 19 4.32 -16.93 1.70
N LEU A 20 4.81 -16.54 0.52
CA LEU A 20 3.99 -15.93 -0.52
C LEU A 20 3.87 -16.92 -1.68
N GLY A 21 2.69 -17.51 -1.83
CA GLY A 21 2.46 -18.64 -2.73
C GLY A 21 3.07 -19.96 -2.23
N SER A 22 3.08 -20.96 -3.10
CA SER A 22 3.43 -22.35 -2.75
C SER A 22 4.83 -22.78 -3.17
N GLN A 23 5.58 -21.93 -3.86
CA GLN A 23 6.87 -22.26 -4.49
C GLN A 23 8.09 -21.98 -3.60
N GLY A 24 7.87 -21.67 -2.33
CA GLY A 24 8.95 -21.43 -1.35
C GLY A 24 9.45 -19.99 -1.27
N LEU A 25 8.82 -19.04 -1.98
CA LEU A 25 9.08 -17.62 -1.77
C LEU A 25 8.64 -17.23 -0.35
N GLU A 26 9.56 -16.62 0.40
CA GLU A 26 9.31 -16.13 1.75
C GLU A 26 9.64 -14.65 1.82
N VAL A 27 8.74 -13.87 2.38
CA VAL A 27 8.79 -12.41 2.45
C VAL A 27 8.42 -11.93 3.86
N SER A 28 8.54 -10.63 4.10
CA SER A 28 7.95 -9.99 5.27
C SER A 28 6.43 -9.85 5.08
N ALA A 29 5.66 -9.96 6.16
CA ALA A 29 4.19 -9.83 6.12
C ALA A 29 3.72 -8.44 5.69
N LEU A 30 4.59 -7.44 5.84
CA LEU A 30 4.45 -6.10 5.29
C LEU A 30 5.63 -5.82 4.37
N GLY A 31 5.36 -5.44 3.12
CA GLY A 31 6.37 -4.95 2.18
C GLY A 31 6.40 -3.43 2.09
N LEU A 32 7.32 -2.89 1.29
CA LEU A 32 7.44 -1.46 1.02
C LEU A 32 7.28 -1.18 -0.47
N GLY A 33 6.23 -0.43 -0.83
CA GLY A 33 6.07 0.10 -2.18
C GLY A 33 6.93 1.35 -2.39
N CYS A 34 7.84 1.32 -3.35
CA CYS A 34 8.84 2.37 -3.56
C CYS A 34 8.40 3.46 -4.57
N MET A 35 7.24 3.30 -5.22
CA MET A 35 6.73 4.21 -6.25
C MET A 35 6.78 5.70 -5.84
N GLY A 36 6.25 6.04 -4.66
CA GLY A 36 6.13 7.42 -4.18
C GLY A 36 7.47 8.12 -3.90
N MET A 37 8.58 7.37 -3.87
CA MET A 37 9.92 7.93 -3.69
C MET A 37 10.38 8.71 -4.93
N SER A 38 9.87 8.35 -6.12
CA SER A 38 10.29 8.94 -7.40
C SER A 38 9.14 9.34 -8.33
N ALA A 39 7.89 8.91 -8.08
CA ALA A 39 6.79 9.10 -9.03
C ALA A 39 5.39 9.24 -8.39
N TYR A 40 4.46 9.78 -9.18
CA TYR A 40 2.99 9.85 -8.99
C TYR A 40 2.43 10.60 -7.76
N TYR A 41 3.17 10.71 -6.65
CA TYR A 41 2.73 11.39 -5.42
C TYR A 41 3.59 12.60 -5.09
N GLY A 42 3.63 13.53 -6.04
CA GLY A 42 4.40 14.76 -5.98
C GLY A 42 5.83 14.60 -6.52
N PRO A 43 6.70 15.60 -6.33
CA PRO A 43 8.05 15.57 -6.87
C PRO A 43 8.89 14.44 -6.23
N PRO A 44 9.88 13.89 -6.97
CA PRO A 44 10.85 12.96 -6.43
C PRO A 44 11.48 13.49 -5.14
N LYS A 45 11.72 12.58 -4.19
CA LYS A 45 12.34 12.93 -2.92
C LYS A 45 13.86 12.87 -3.01
N PRO A 46 14.59 13.58 -2.14
CA PRO A 46 16.04 13.46 -2.09
C PRO A 46 16.48 12.00 -1.94
N GLU A 47 17.35 11.55 -2.82
CA GLU A 47 17.84 10.17 -2.86
C GLU A 47 18.42 9.70 -1.51
N PRO A 48 19.27 10.47 -0.80
CA PRO A 48 19.81 10.04 0.49
C PRO A 48 18.73 9.71 1.53
N ASP A 49 17.66 10.50 1.56
CA ASP A 49 16.55 10.30 2.50
C ASP A 49 15.78 9.02 2.19
N MET A 50 15.59 8.72 0.89
CA MET A 50 14.88 7.51 0.47
C MET A 50 15.72 6.25 0.67
N VAL A 51 17.04 6.34 0.45
CA VAL A 51 17.98 5.26 0.82
C VAL A 51 17.91 5.00 2.32
N ALA A 52 17.94 6.06 3.14
CA ALA A 52 17.83 5.93 4.60
C ALA A 52 16.50 5.30 5.03
N LEU A 53 15.38 5.67 4.38
CA LEU A 53 14.08 5.06 4.64
C LEU A 53 14.02 3.58 4.26
N ILE A 54 14.62 3.19 3.13
CA ILE A 54 14.73 1.77 2.73
C ILE A 54 15.55 1.00 3.77
N HIS A 55 16.68 1.55 4.22
CA HIS A 55 17.51 0.92 5.24
C HIS A 55 16.78 0.79 6.58
N HIS A 56 16.03 1.82 6.99
CA HIS A 56 15.17 1.79 8.17
C HIS A 56 14.11 0.68 8.06
N ALA A 57 13.47 0.54 6.90
CA ALA A 57 12.50 -0.51 6.67
C ALA A 57 13.10 -1.91 6.76
N VAL A 58 14.27 -2.12 6.14
CA VAL A 58 15.00 -3.39 6.22
C VAL A 58 15.45 -3.69 7.66
N ALA A 59 15.89 -2.69 8.42
CA ALA A 59 16.24 -2.84 9.82
C ALA A 59 15.04 -3.23 10.70
N ALA A 60 13.83 -2.78 10.35
CA ALA A 60 12.57 -3.17 11.01
C ALA A 60 12.07 -4.57 10.63
N GLY A 61 12.74 -5.26 9.68
CA GLY A 61 12.39 -6.61 9.23
C GLY A 61 11.62 -6.67 7.92
N VAL A 62 11.40 -5.54 7.24
CA VAL A 62 10.84 -5.56 5.88
C VAL A 62 11.86 -6.16 4.92
N THR A 63 11.40 -7.11 4.12
CA THR A 63 12.23 -7.81 3.15
C THR A 63 11.65 -7.79 1.75
N LEU A 64 10.36 -7.50 1.56
CA LEU A 64 9.78 -7.28 0.24
C LEU A 64 9.82 -5.80 -0.15
N LEU A 65 10.56 -5.47 -1.21
CA LEU A 65 10.60 -4.14 -1.81
C LEU A 65 9.99 -4.20 -3.21
N ASP A 66 9.05 -3.30 -3.51
CA ASP A 66 8.30 -3.27 -4.76
C ASP A 66 8.60 -2.00 -5.57
N THR A 67 8.92 -2.17 -6.85
CA THR A 67 9.21 -1.11 -7.84
C THR A 67 8.67 -1.47 -9.23
N SER A 68 8.94 -0.64 -10.24
CA SER A 68 8.63 -0.85 -11.67
C SER A 68 9.53 0.04 -12.53
N ASP A 69 9.77 -0.37 -13.77
CA ASP A 69 10.44 0.43 -14.82
C ASP A 69 9.80 1.82 -15.04
N ILE A 70 8.47 1.92 -14.96
CA ILE A 70 7.71 3.16 -15.18
C ILE A 70 7.78 4.13 -13.99
N TYR A 71 8.29 3.72 -12.82
CA TYR A 71 8.40 4.60 -11.67
C TYR A 71 9.60 5.55 -11.86
N GLY A 72 9.32 6.82 -12.14
CA GLY A 72 10.33 7.86 -12.33
C GLY A 72 10.14 8.69 -13.59
N PRO A 73 10.01 8.10 -14.80
CA PRO A 73 10.35 6.71 -15.19
C PRO A 73 11.86 6.39 -15.13
N HIS A 74 12.20 5.11 -14.98
CA HIS A 74 13.56 4.53 -14.88
C HIS A 74 14.47 5.04 -13.74
N THR A 75 14.01 5.95 -12.88
CA THR A 75 14.83 6.48 -11.77
C THR A 75 14.62 5.72 -10.46
N ASN A 76 13.44 5.11 -10.24
CA ASN A 76 13.16 4.41 -9.00
C ASN A 76 13.97 3.12 -8.86
N GLU A 77 14.14 2.34 -9.94
CA GLU A 77 15.00 1.15 -9.93
C GLU A 77 16.47 1.50 -9.69
N LEU A 78 16.95 2.64 -10.20
CA LEU A 78 18.31 3.13 -9.92
C LEU A 78 18.49 3.50 -8.45
N LEU A 79 17.49 4.17 -7.85
CA LEU A 79 17.45 4.47 -6.41
C LEU A 79 17.55 3.19 -5.58
N LEU A 80 16.75 2.16 -5.90
CA LEU A 80 16.79 0.88 -5.20
C LEU A 80 18.14 0.17 -5.43
N GLY A 81 18.68 0.22 -6.65
CA GLY A 81 20.02 -0.31 -6.95
C GLY A 81 21.10 0.27 -6.05
N LYS A 82 21.04 1.57 -5.74
CA LYS A 82 21.94 2.22 -4.78
C LYS A 82 21.64 1.81 -3.34
N ALA A 83 20.38 1.77 -2.94
CA ALA A 83 19.97 1.39 -1.59
C ALA A 83 20.36 -0.07 -1.24
N LEU A 84 20.43 -0.95 -2.23
CA LEU A 84 20.70 -2.38 -2.04
C LEU A 84 22.19 -2.74 -1.99
N GLN A 85 23.09 -1.77 -2.14
CA GLN A 85 24.53 -1.96 -1.97
C GLN A 85 24.88 -2.27 -0.50
N GLY A 86 26.17 -2.57 -0.22
CA GLY A 86 26.64 -2.77 1.15
C GLY A 86 26.05 -4.01 1.86
N GLY A 87 25.67 -5.04 1.10
CA GLY A 87 25.13 -6.30 1.64
C GLY A 87 23.62 -6.28 1.93
N VAL A 88 22.92 -5.18 1.66
CA VAL A 88 21.45 -5.10 1.83
C VAL A 88 20.73 -6.01 0.86
N ARG A 89 21.22 -6.17 -0.39
CA ARG A 89 20.63 -7.04 -1.40
C ARG A 89 20.35 -8.46 -0.92
N GLY A 90 21.25 -9.04 -0.12
CA GLY A 90 21.09 -10.41 0.40
C GLY A 90 19.97 -10.58 1.43
N LYS A 91 19.37 -9.47 1.91
CA LYS A 91 18.34 -9.46 2.95
C LYS A 91 16.92 -9.29 2.39
N VAL A 92 16.78 -9.07 1.08
CA VAL A 92 15.49 -8.66 0.49
C VAL A 92 15.09 -9.51 -0.71
N GLN A 93 13.77 -9.59 -0.91
CA GLN A 93 13.09 -9.97 -2.13
C GLN A 93 12.72 -8.67 -2.88
N LEU A 94 13.25 -8.50 -4.09
CA LEU A 94 12.98 -7.34 -4.93
C LEU A 94 11.96 -7.73 -6.00
N ALA A 95 10.83 -7.03 -6.04
CA ALA A 95 9.82 -7.15 -7.07
C ALA A 95 9.90 -5.94 -8.01
N THR A 96 10.09 -6.18 -9.31
CA THR A 96 9.96 -5.16 -10.36
C THR A 96 8.98 -5.63 -11.42
N LYS A 97 8.56 -4.72 -12.30
CA LYS A 97 7.49 -4.92 -13.29
C LYS A 97 7.88 -4.23 -14.60
N PHE A 98 7.28 -4.70 -15.69
CA PHE A 98 7.44 -4.16 -17.04
C PHE A 98 6.11 -4.26 -17.80
N GLY A 99 6.02 -3.59 -18.95
CA GLY A 99 4.93 -3.78 -19.92
C GLY A 99 4.15 -2.51 -20.29
N ILE A 100 4.31 -1.43 -19.52
CA ILE A 100 3.73 -0.12 -19.85
C ILE A 100 4.69 0.62 -20.76
N LEU A 101 4.25 0.93 -21.98
CA LEU A 101 5.06 1.59 -23.02
C LEU A 101 4.71 3.07 -23.23
N ALA A 102 3.67 3.59 -22.58
CA ALA A 102 3.15 4.94 -22.74
C ALA A 102 3.41 5.82 -21.51
N GLY A 103 3.43 7.14 -21.74
CA GLY A 103 3.64 8.17 -20.72
C GLY A 103 2.63 8.09 -19.57
N ALA A 104 3.08 8.49 -18.38
CA ALA A 104 2.29 8.50 -17.16
C ALA A 104 1.16 9.54 -17.23
N ASP A 105 0.03 9.16 -17.82
CA ASP A 105 -1.20 9.96 -17.79
C ASP A 105 -2.15 9.43 -16.72
N GLY A 106 -2.70 10.35 -15.93
CA GLY A 106 -3.69 10.08 -14.88
C GLY A 106 -3.18 10.47 -13.51
N ALA A 107 -3.32 11.75 -13.14
CA ALA A 107 -3.13 12.12 -11.75
C ALA A 107 -4.24 11.43 -10.95
N ARG A 108 -3.90 10.91 -9.76
CA ARG A 108 -4.91 10.35 -8.85
C ARG A 108 -6.06 11.33 -8.57
N ALA A 109 -5.76 12.63 -8.56
CA ALA A 109 -6.75 13.69 -8.40
C ALA A 109 -7.79 13.75 -9.52
N ASP A 110 -7.47 13.22 -10.71
CA ASP A 110 -8.35 13.26 -11.88
C ASP A 110 -9.34 12.09 -11.88
N LEU A 111 -9.10 11.02 -11.11
CA LEU A 111 -9.99 9.85 -11.12
C LEU A 111 -11.40 10.23 -10.60
N PRO A 112 -12.47 9.60 -11.12
CA PRO A 112 -13.84 9.96 -10.76
C PRO A 112 -14.11 9.98 -9.26
N ARG A 113 -13.58 9.01 -8.51
CA ARG A 113 -13.74 8.91 -7.05
C ARG A 113 -13.15 10.10 -6.26
N PHE A 114 -12.20 10.85 -6.83
CA PHE A 114 -11.55 12.00 -6.19
C PHE A 114 -12.07 13.36 -6.68
N GLN A 115 -13.13 13.37 -7.49
CA GLN A 115 -13.83 14.62 -7.84
C GLN A 115 -14.61 15.16 -6.64
N ALA A 116 -14.74 16.49 -6.55
CA ALA A 116 -15.21 17.17 -5.32
C ALA A 116 -16.58 16.67 -4.85
N GLU A 117 -17.52 16.50 -5.77
CA GLU A 117 -18.89 16.03 -5.49
C GLU A 117 -18.92 14.58 -4.99
N ASN A 118 -17.99 13.76 -5.47
CA ASN A 118 -17.85 12.36 -5.03
C ASN A 118 -17.11 12.27 -3.69
N LEU A 119 -16.11 13.12 -3.45
CA LEU A 119 -15.42 13.20 -2.16
C LEU A 119 -16.37 13.57 -1.03
N GLU A 120 -17.28 14.54 -1.26
CA GLU A 120 -18.27 14.93 -0.26
C GLU A 120 -19.18 13.74 0.12
N LYS A 121 -19.70 13.02 -0.87
CA LYS A 121 -20.50 11.81 -0.64
C LYS A 121 -19.72 10.71 0.07
N ASN A 122 -18.46 10.52 -0.29
CA ASN A 122 -17.59 9.49 0.27
C ASN A 122 -17.06 9.84 1.68
N THR A 123 -17.20 11.08 2.12
CA THR A 123 -16.72 11.55 3.43
C THR A 123 -17.34 10.76 4.59
N MET A 124 -18.62 10.36 4.47
CA MET A 124 -19.27 9.54 5.50
C MET A 124 -18.56 8.20 5.76
N VAL A 125 -17.99 7.58 4.72
CA VAL A 125 -17.21 6.33 4.87
C VAL A 125 -15.95 6.61 5.68
N PHE A 126 -15.24 7.69 5.35
CA PHE A 126 -14.04 8.11 6.06
C PHE A 126 -14.32 8.45 7.52
N GLU A 127 -15.42 9.14 7.82
CA GLU A 127 -15.83 9.47 9.18
C GLU A 127 -16.09 8.23 10.01
N ARG A 128 -16.84 7.25 9.47
CA ARG A 128 -17.13 5.98 10.17
C ARG A 128 -15.85 5.19 10.48
N VAL A 129 -14.95 5.07 9.50
CA VAL A 129 -13.64 4.43 9.69
C VAL A 129 -12.84 5.18 10.75
N SER A 130 -12.84 6.52 10.73
CA SER A 130 -12.11 7.35 11.69
C SER A 130 -12.66 7.21 13.11
N THR A 131 -13.99 7.17 13.27
CA THR A 131 -14.64 6.91 14.56
C THR A 131 -14.24 5.54 15.11
N MET A 132 -14.27 4.50 14.27
CA MET A 132 -13.83 3.18 14.70
C MET A 132 -12.35 3.13 15.06
N ALA A 133 -11.49 3.79 14.29
CA ALA A 133 -10.06 3.87 14.57
C ALA A 133 -9.79 4.54 15.92
N ALA A 134 -10.51 5.62 16.22
CA ALA A 134 -10.46 6.29 17.51
C ALA A 134 -10.89 5.36 18.66
N ARG A 135 -11.99 4.60 18.50
CA ARG A 135 -12.41 3.58 19.49
C ARG A 135 -11.34 2.51 19.70
N LYS A 136 -10.60 2.15 18.65
CA LYS A 136 -9.50 1.18 18.67
C LYS A 136 -8.18 1.72 19.18
N GLY A 137 -8.05 3.04 19.35
CA GLY A 137 -6.79 3.67 19.72
C GLY A 137 -5.71 3.61 18.63
N CYS A 138 -6.11 3.57 17.36
CA CYS A 138 -5.19 3.59 16.22
C CYS A 138 -5.59 4.69 15.22
N THR A 139 -4.73 4.96 14.24
CA THR A 139 -5.08 5.87 13.13
C THR A 139 -6.02 5.18 12.13
N ALA A 140 -6.74 5.97 11.33
CA ALA A 140 -7.56 5.43 10.24
C ALA A 140 -6.71 4.63 9.23
N SER A 141 -5.47 5.06 8.95
CA SER A 141 -4.54 4.33 8.08
C SER A 141 -4.10 3.00 8.67
N GLN A 142 -3.83 2.95 9.98
CA GLN A 142 -3.53 1.71 10.69
C GLN A 142 -4.71 0.75 10.67
N LEU A 143 -5.93 1.26 10.91
CA LEU A 143 -7.14 0.44 10.88
C LEU A 143 -7.35 -0.18 9.49
N ALA A 144 -7.23 0.63 8.42
CA ALA A 144 -7.37 0.17 7.05
C ALA A 144 -6.31 -0.88 6.68
N LEU A 145 -5.04 -0.65 7.04
CA LEU A 145 -3.97 -1.61 6.78
C LEU A 145 -4.12 -2.89 7.61
N ALA A 146 -4.56 -2.78 8.86
CA ALA A 146 -4.85 -3.92 9.71
C ALA A 146 -5.97 -4.78 9.11
N TRP A 147 -7.04 -4.16 8.59
CA TRP A 147 -8.10 -4.90 7.90
C TRP A 147 -7.55 -5.72 6.72
N VAL A 148 -6.64 -5.17 5.92
CA VAL A 148 -5.98 -5.91 4.83
C VAL A 148 -5.18 -7.10 5.36
N HIS A 149 -4.43 -6.93 6.44
CA HIS A 149 -3.71 -8.04 7.08
C HIS A 149 -4.63 -9.14 7.64
N HIS A 150 -5.86 -8.82 8.01
CA HIS A 150 -6.82 -9.81 8.52
C HIS A 150 -7.54 -10.60 7.41
N GLN A 151 -7.35 -10.24 6.14
CA GLN A 151 -7.96 -10.98 5.02
C GLN A 151 -7.36 -12.38 4.81
N GLY A 152 -6.14 -12.62 5.29
CA GLY A 152 -5.51 -13.94 5.19
C GLY A 152 -4.03 -13.93 5.55
N ASN A 153 -3.51 -15.11 5.90
CA ASN A 153 -2.09 -15.31 6.18
C ASN A 153 -1.21 -15.36 4.92
N ASP A 154 -1.83 -15.23 3.75
CA ASP A 154 -1.26 -15.20 2.40
C ASP A 154 -1.37 -13.81 1.75
N VAL A 155 -1.81 -12.79 2.51
CA VAL A 155 -1.92 -11.40 2.07
C VAL A 155 -0.72 -10.57 2.53
N CYS A 156 0.07 -10.05 1.59
CA CYS A 156 1.23 -9.20 1.85
C CYS A 156 1.02 -7.80 1.24
N PRO A 157 0.51 -6.81 2.00
CA PRO A 157 0.38 -5.45 1.51
C PRO A 157 1.73 -4.73 1.39
N ILE A 158 1.82 -3.80 0.44
CA ILE A 158 3.04 -3.02 0.10
C ILE A 158 2.79 -1.50 0.18
N PRO A 159 2.30 -0.95 1.31
CA PRO A 159 2.04 0.48 1.40
C PRO A 159 3.33 1.29 1.20
N GLY A 160 3.27 2.28 0.33
CA GLY A 160 4.38 3.20 0.07
C GLY A 160 4.33 4.43 0.98
N THR A 161 5.51 4.96 1.31
CA THR A 161 5.66 6.22 2.06
C THR A 161 7.01 6.86 1.76
N THR A 162 7.10 8.17 1.99
CA THR A 162 8.36 8.94 1.91
C THR A 162 8.79 9.49 3.28
N LYS A 163 8.14 9.04 4.36
CA LYS A 163 8.38 9.52 5.73
C LYS A 163 8.56 8.33 6.66
N VAL A 164 9.59 8.38 7.50
CA VAL A 164 9.89 7.36 8.51
C VAL A 164 8.74 7.19 9.50
N ASP A 165 8.12 8.29 9.95
CA ASP A 165 7.00 8.21 10.90
C ASP A 165 5.79 7.48 10.33
N ASN A 166 5.46 7.76 9.06
CA ASN A 166 4.40 7.04 8.35
C ASN A 166 4.75 5.55 8.17
N PHE A 167 6.03 5.23 7.91
CA PHE A 167 6.48 3.84 7.85
C PHE A 167 6.28 3.15 9.20
N ASN A 168 6.67 3.79 10.29
CA ASN A 168 6.49 3.26 11.64
C ASN A 168 5.00 3.08 11.98
N GLN A 169 4.12 3.99 11.53
CA GLN A 169 2.67 3.82 11.64
C GLN A 169 2.18 2.59 10.86
N ASN A 170 2.68 2.36 9.64
CA ASN A 170 2.33 1.17 8.85
C ASN A 170 2.75 -0.12 9.56
N VAL A 171 3.98 -0.18 10.10
CA VAL A 171 4.45 -1.33 10.89
C VAL A 171 3.58 -1.56 12.13
N ALA A 172 3.21 -0.49 12.83
CA ALA A 172 2.35 -0.58 14.01
C ALA A 172 0.93 -1.10 13.71
N ALA A 173 0.46 -1.06 12.45
CA ALA A 173 -0.81 -1.66 12.06
C ALA A 173 -0.84 -3.20 12.28
N LEU A 174 0.30 -3.88 12.25
CA LEU A 174 0.42 -5.33 12.51
C LEU A 174 -0.03 -5.72 13.92
N SER A 175 0.01 -4.77 14.86
CA SER A 175 -0.38 -4.97 16.25
C SER A 175 -1.88 -4.72 16.48
N VAL A 176 -2.59 -4.10 15.54
CA VAL A 176 -4.03 -3.86 15.64
C VAL A 176 -4.75 -5.19 15.42
N LYS A 177 -5.60 -5.60 16.37
CA LYS A 177 -6.41 -6.82 16.26
C LYS A 177 -7.87 -6.47 15.98
N LEU A 178 -8.44 -7.14 14.99
CA LEU A 178 -9.84 -6.98 14.59
C LEU A 178 -10.60 -8.27 14.88
N ALA A 179 -11.62 -8.17 15.72
CA ALA A 179 -12.56 -9.25 15.96
C ALA A 179 -13.46 -9.47 14.73
N PRO A 180 -14.07 -10.65 14.56
CA PRO A 180 -14.96 -10.92 13.42
C PRO A 180 -16.10 -9.90 13.29
N GLU A 181 -16.65 -9.43 14.40
CA GLU A 181 -17.74 -8.44 14.42
C GLU A 181 -17.26 -7.07 13.93
N GLU A 182 -16.02 -6.72 14.23
CA GLU A 182 -15.37 -5.47 13.82
C GLU A 182 -14.97 -5.51 12.35
N MET A 183 -14.55 -6.67 11.85
CA MET A 183 -14.35 -6.90 10.42
C MET A 183 -15.67 -6.72 9.65
N ALA A 184 -16.75 -7.33 10.13
CA ALA A 184 -18.08 -7.19 9.54
C ALA A 184 -18.58 -5.73 9.62
N GLU A 185 -18.33 -5.03 10.72
CA GLU A 185 -18.65 -3.60 10.86
C GLU A 185 -17.89 -2.76 9.82
N LEU A 186 -16.57 -2.96 9.66
CA LEU A 186 -15.77 -2.27 8.65
C LEU A 186 -16.24 -2.52 7.22
N GLU A 187 -16.57 -3.76 6.90
CA GLU A 187 -17.08 -4.14 5.58
C GLU A 187 -18.42 -3.45 5.28
N SER A 188 -19.28 -3.30 6.30
CA SER A 188 -20.56 -2.58 6.17
C SER A 188 -20.39 -1.08 5.84
N TYR A 189 -19.24 -0.49 6.15
CA TYR A 189 -18.96 0.91 5.79
C TYR A 189 -18.68 1.04 4.30
N ALA A 190 -18.03 0.03 3.71
CA ALA A 190 -17.64 0.01 2.30
C ALA A 190 -18.75 -0.52 1.38
N SER A 191 -19.78 -1.18 1.93
CA SER A 191 -20.99 -1.55 1.19
C SER A 191 -21.92 -0.36 0.93
N ALA A 192 -21.63 0.82 1.48
CA ALA A 192 -22.31 2.06 1.09
C ALA A 192 -21.93 2.41 -0.36
N ASP A 193 -22.86 3.01 -1.11
CA ASP A 193 -22.63 3.45 -2.49
C ASP A 193 -21.46 4.46 -2.56
N VAL A 194 -20.26 3.97 -2.81
CA VAL A 194 -19.07 4.80 -3.02
C VAL A 194 -19.25 5.53 -4.34
N ALA A 195 -19.32 6.86 -4.27
CA ALA A 195 -19.54 7.71 -5.42
C ALA A 195 -18.27 7.79 -6.30
N GLY A 196 -18.47 7.67 -7.61
CA GLY A 196 -17.41 7.73 -8.62
C GLY A 196 -16.65 6.42 -8.80
N ASP A 197 -16.45 6.05 -10.08
CA ASP A 197 -15.71 4.86 -10.45
C ASP A 197 -14.23 4.92 -10.05
N ARG A 198 -13.65 3.73 -9.92
CA ARG A 198 -12.24 3.56 -9.55
C ARG A 198 -11.30 4.00 -10.68
N TYR A 199 -11.76 3.86 -11.92
CA TYR A 199 -11.02 4.17 -13.14
C TYR A 199 -11.91 5.06 -14.03
N HIS A 200 -11.31 5.76 -14.99
CA HIS A 200 -12.10 6.42 -16.03
C HIS A 200 -12.68 5.39 -17.01
N ASP A 201 -13.86 5.69 -17.56
CA ASP A 201 -14.60 4.84 -18.50
C ASP A 201 -13.80 4.41 -19.74
N PHE A 202 -12.79 5.18 -20.14
CA PHE A 202 -11.95 4.88 -21.30
C PHE A 202 -10.74 3.97 -20.97
N LEU A 203 -10.50 3.65 -19.71
CA LEU A 203 -9.46 2.70 -19.32
C LEU A 203 -10.00 1.28 -19.47
N ASN A 204 -9.33 0.46 -20.27
CA ASN A 204 -9.63 -0.98 -20.32
C ASN A 204 -9.36 -1.58 -18.94
N THR A 205 -10.41 -2.05 -18.27
CA THR A 205 -10.30 -2.76 -16.99
C THR A 205 -10.82 -4.18 -17.10
N TRP A 206 -10.63 -4.95 -16.04
CA TRP A 206 -11.20 -6.30 -15.93
C TRP A 206 -12.74 -6.31 -15.96
N GLN A 207 -13.40 -5.18 -15.68
CA GLN A 207 -14.87 -5.11 -15.60
C GLN A 207 -15.55 -5.41 -16.93
N ASP A 208 -14.91 -5.02 -18.04
CA ASP A 208 -15.45 -5.18 -19.40
C ASP A 208 -14.60 -6.14 -20.25
N SER A 209 -13.65 -6.85 -19.63
CA SER A 209 -12.75 -7.79 -20.29
C SER A 209 -13.39 -9.19 -20.43
N GLU A 210 -14.57 -9.24 -21.02
CA GLU A 210 -15.29 -10.49 -21.27
C GLU A 210 -14.80 -11.18 -22.56
N THR A 211 -14.98 -12.50 -22.62
CA THR A 211 -14.70 -13.27 -23.84
C THR A 211 -15.96 -13.39 -24.71
N PRO A 212 -15.84 -13.36 -26.05
CA PRO A 212 -17.00 -13.54 -26.91
C PRO A 212 -17.70 -14.87 -26.61
N PRO A 213 -19.03 -14.90 -26.49
CA PRO A 213 -19.75 -16.13 -26.17
C PRO A 213 -19.50 -17.18 -27.26
N MET A 214 -19.47 -18.47 -26.90
CA MET A 214 -19.27 -19.57 -27.87
C MET A 214 -20.18 -19.49 -29.11
N SER A 215 -21.39 -18.92 -28.98
CA SER A 215 -22.32 -18.69 -30.09
C SER A 215 -21.84 -17.69 -31.14
N SER A 216 -20.89 -16.80 -30.81
CA SER A 216 -20.29 -15.85 -31.75
C SER A 216 -19.09 -16.42 -32.50
N TRP A 217 -18.67 -17.65 -32.20
CA TRP A 217 -17.54 -18.30 -32.86
C TRP A 217 -18.04 -18.92 -34.16
N LYS A 218 -17.47 -18.49 -35.30
CA LYS A 218 -17.75 -19.12 -36.59
C LYS A 218 -16.90 -20.39 -36.70
N ALA A 219 -17.52 -21.52 -37.00
CA ALA A 219 -16.78 -22.71 -37.42
C ALA A 219 -16.15 -22.41 -38.79
N GLU A 220 -14.84 -22.56 -38.90
CA GLU A 220 -14.12 -22.63 -40.17
C GLU A 220 -14.30 -23.99 -40.84
#